data_AF-A0A529YKR8-F1
#
_entry.id   AF-A0A529YKR8-F1
#
_cell.length_a   1.000
_cell.length_b   1.000
_cell.length_c   1.000
_cell.angle_alpha   90.00
_cell.angle_beta   90.00
_cell.angle_gamma   90.00
#
_symmetry.space_group_name_H-M   'P 1'
#
loop_
_entity.id
_entity.type
_entity.pdbx_description
1 polymer ?
#
loop_
_entity_poly.entity_id
_entity_poly.type
_entity_poly.pdbx_seq_one_letter_code
_entity_poly.pdbx_strand_id
1 'polypeptide(L)' 'PLGPRALYLYRDGADIGYRLHGTLEPWSIGTDASSGCIRMFPEDIIDLYQRCPIGTAVEVLPHIADQAPASTSVE' A
#
# COMPACT_ATOMS: atom_id res chain seq x y z
N PRO A 1 -5.91 9.60 -9.01
CA PRO A 1 -4.74 9.84 -9.89
C PRO A 1 -3.43 9.45 -9.18
N LEU A 2 -2.36 9.06 -9.89
CA LEU A 2 -1.17 8.39 -9.30
C LEU A 2 -0.16 9.30 -8.55
N GLY A 3 -0.36 10.62 -8.55
CA GLY A 3 0.55 11.54 -7.87
C GLY A 3 1.96 11.60 -8.50
N PRO A 4 2.98 12.03 -7.74
CA PRO A 4 4.31 12.36 -8.28
C PRO A 4 5.21 11.14 -8.58
N ARG A 5 4.95 10.00 -7.93
CA ARG A 5 5.75 8.76 -8.04
C ARG A 5 4.86 7.53 -7.88
N ALA A 6 5.29 6.43 -8.48
CA ALA A 6 4.68 5.12 -8.35
C ALA A 6 5.75 4.01 -8.40
N LEU A 7 5.58 3.01 -7.54
CA LEU A 7 6.35 1.76 -7.50
C LEU A 7 5.41 0.61 -7.88
N TYR A 8 5.85 -0.22 -8.81
CA TYR A 8 5.05 -1.29 -9.40
C TYR A 8 5.38 -2.61 -8.72
N LEU A 9 4.35 -3.37 -8.37
CA LEU A 9 4.52 -4.67 -7.73
C LEU A 9 4.54 -5.77 -8.79
N TYR A 10 5.54 -6.64 -8.66
CA TYR A 10 5.73 -7.80 -9.51
C TYR A 10 5.70 -9.06 -8.66
N ARG A 11 5.18 -10.15 -9.23
CA ARG A 11 5.29 -11.51 -8.68
C ARG A 11 5.78 -12.42 -9.79
N ASP A 12 6.83 -13.18 -9.51
CA ASP A 12 7.44 -14.13 -10.46
C ASP A 12 7.76 -13.50 -11.83
N GLY A 13 8.21 -12.23 -11.81
CA GLY A 13 8.57 -11.46 -13.01
C GLY A 13 7.39 -10.83 -13.76
N ALA A 14 6.15 -11.06 -13.34
CA ALA A 14 4.95 -10.47 -13.94
C ALA A 14 4.39 -9.31 -13.12
N ASP A 15 3.95 -8.25 -13.79
CA ASP A 15 3.20 -7.15 -13.16
C ASP A 15 1.84 -7.69 -12.69
N ILE A 16 1.53 -7.50 -11.41
CA ILE A 16 0.28 -7.98 -10.80
C ILE A 16 -0.81 -6.89 -10.72
N GLY A 17 -0.56 -5.71 -11.30
CA GLY A 17 -1.53 -4.61 -11.37
C GLY A 17 -1.62 -3.74 -10.12
N TYR A 18 -0.86 -4.06 -9.07
CA TYR A 18 -0.81 -3.31 -7.81
C TYR A 18 0.39 -2.38 -7.74
N ARG A 19 0.23 -1.26 -7.01
CA ARG A 19 1.22 -0.19 -6.95
C ARG A 19 1.23 0.46 -5.58
N LEU A 20 2.39 0.93 -5.14
CA LEU A 20 2.49 1.99 -4.15
C LEU A 20 2.59 3.30 -4.93
N HIS A 21 1.70 4.25 -4.69
CA HIS A 21 1.69 5.50 -5.45
C HIS A 21 1.18 6.67 -4.62
N GLY A 22 1.53 7.88 -5.04
CA GLY A 22 0.99 9.10 -4.42
C GLY A 22 -0.47 9.34 -4.79
N THR A 23 -1.13 10.28 -4.11
CA THR A 23 -2.46 10.74 -4.50
C THR A 23 -2.55 12.27 -4.43
N LEU A 24 -3.38 12.86 -5.30
CA LEU A 24 -3.78 14.27 -5.20
C LEU A 24 -5.01 14.46 -4.30
N GLU A 25 -5.56 13.35 -3.79
CA GLU A 25 -6.75 13.29 -2.94
C GLU A 25 -6.32 12.81 -1.55
N PRO A 26 -5.60 13.61 -0.75
CA PRO A 26 -5.04 13.18 0.53
C PRO A 26 -6.09 12.64 1.50
N TRP A 27 -7.32 13.15 1.44
CA TRP A 27 -8.47 12.69 2.24
C TRP A 27 -8.89 11.24 1.94
N SER A 28 -8.45 10.65 0.82
CA SER A 28 -8.72 9.24 0.49
C SER A 28 -7.79 8.25 1.21
N ILE A 29 -6.68 8.72 1.79
CA ILE A 29 -5.72 7.87 2.50
C ILE A 29 -6.36 7.31 3.77
N GLY A 30 -6.14 6.02 4.03
CA GLY A 30 -6.74 5.31 5.17
C GLY A 30 -8.18 4.84 4.94
N THR A 31 -8.71 4.97 3.72
CA THR A 31 -10.04 4.49 3.32
C THR A 31 -9.96 3.41 2.25
N ASP A 32 -11.00 2.60 2.09
CA ASP A 32 -11.11 1.59 1.03
C ASP A 32 -11.54 2.21 -0.31
N ALA A 33 -10.65 3.00 -0.91
CA ALA A 33 -10.94 3.81 -2.10
C ALA A 33 -10.02 3.52 -3.31
N SER A 34 -9.15 2.52 -3.22
CA SER A 34 -8.01 2.37 -4.13
C SER A 34 -8.06 1.16 -5.06
N SER A 35 -9.14 0.38 -5.05
CA SER A 35 -9.25 -0.90 -5.79
C SER A 35 -8.03 -1.82 -5.54
N GLY A 36 -7.44 -1.69 -4.35
CA GLY A 36 -6.29 -2.47 -3.86
C GLY A 36 -4.90 -1.88 -4.09
N CYS A 37 -4.74 -0.76 -4.82
CA CYS A 37 -3.45 -0.04 -4.81
C CYS A 37 -3.20 0.65 -3.46
N ILE A 38 -1.94 0.91 -3.12
CA ILE A 38 -1.57 1.57 -1.86
C ILE A 38 -1.34 3.05 -2.14
N ARG A 39 -2.21 3.91 -1.60
CA ARG A 39 -2.11 5.37 -1.72
C ARG A 39 -1.28 5.94 -0.58
N MET A 40 -0.38 6.86 -0.91
CA MET A 40 0.48 7.57 0.04
C MET A 40 0.38 9.09 -0.16
N PHE A 41 0.77 9.86 0.85
CA PHE A 41 0.97 11.29 0.66
C PHE A 41 2.07 11.53 -0.38
N PRO A 42 2.01 12.63 -1.16
CA PRO A 42 3.02 12.97 -2.16
C PRO A 42 4.45 12.97 -1.60
N GLU A 43 4.64 13.48 -0.39
CA GLU A 43 5.95 13.57 0.27
C GLU A 43 6.49 12.18 0.62
N ASP A 44 5.63 11.30 1.15
CA ASP A 44 6.02 9.96 1.58
C ASP A 44 6.39 9.05 0.40
N ILE A 45 5.65 9.13 -0.72
CA ILE A 45 5.99 8.32 -1.90
C ILE A 45 7.27 8.81 -2.56
N ILE A 46 7.60 10.11 -2.47
CA ILE A 46 8.86 10.65 -2.97
C ILE A 46 10.03 10.11 -2.14
N ASP A 47 9.94 10.15 -0.81
CA ASP A 47 10.95 9.60 0.08
C ASP A 47 11.15 8.10 -0.17
N LEU A 48 10.06 7.33 -0.20
CA LEU A 48 10.11 5.89 -0.41
C LEU A 48 10.73 5.55 -1.77
N TYR A 49 10.34 6.25 -2.84
CA TYR A 49 10.87 6.03 -4.18
C TYR A 49 12.39 6.25 -4.26
N GLN A 50 12.94 7.21 -3.51
CA GLN A 50 14.38 7.45 -3.47
C GLN A 50 15.16 6.36 -2.74
N ARG A 51 14.52 5.68 -1.78
CA ARG A 51 15.15 4.69 -0.90
C ARG A 51 14.99 3.26 -1.38
N CYS A 52 13.99 2.98 -2.20
CA CYS A 52 13.65 1.63 -2.66
C CYS A 52 14.11 1.40 -4.10
N PRO A 53 15.31 0.80 -4.33
CA PRO A 53 15.71 0.40 -5.67
C PRO A 53 14.80 -0.70 -6.23
N ILE A 54 14.83 -0.88 -7.55
CA ILE A 54 14.12 -1.97 -8.23
C ILE A 54 14.57 -3.32 -7.66
N GLY A 55 13.60 -4.20 -7.37
CA GLY A 55 13.85 -5.50 -6.75
C GLY A 55 13.76 -5.48 -5.22
N THR A 56 13.47 -4.34 -4.59
CA THR A 56 13.13 -4.28 -3.16
C THR A 56 11.94 -5.20 -2.88
N ALA A 57 12.12 -6.14 -1.95
CA ALA A 57 11.08 -7.08 -1.57
C ALA A 57 9.92 -6.37 -0.84
N VAL A 58 8.69 -6.79 -1.12
CA VAL A 58 7.47 -6.28 -0.48
C VAL A 58 6.66 -7.46 0.04
N GLU A 59 6.31 -7.40 1.32
CA GLU A 59 5.42 -8.35 1.98
C GLU A 59 4.16 -7.60 2.43
N VAL A 60 2.98 -8.11 2.04
CA VAL A 60 1.69 -7.56 2.43
C VAL A 60 1.09 -8.48 3.49
N LEU A 61 0.96 -7.97 4.71
CA LEU A 61 0.39 -8.71 5.83
C LEU A 61 -1.15 -8.60 5.84
N PRO A 62 -1.85 -9.58 6.44
CA PRO A 62 -3.28 -9.44 6.74
C PRO A 62 -3.58 -8.19 7.55
N HIS A 63 -4.81 -7.69 7.44
CA HIS A 63 -5.20 -6.52 8.22
C HIS A 63 -5.10 -6.83 9.72
N ILE A 64 -4.51 -5.91 10.49
CA ILE A 64 -4.18 -6.14 11.90
C ILE A 64 -5.42 -6.45 12.75
N ALA A 65 -6.58 -5.88 12.40
CA ALA A 65 -7.83 -6.17 13.11
C ALA A 65 -8.31 -7.62 12.90
N ASP A 66 -7.99 -8.23 11.76
CA ASP A 66 -8.34 -9.62 11.46
C ASP A 66 -7.45 -10.62 12.24
N GLN A 67 -6.35 -10.13 12.81
CA GLN A 67 -5.43 -10.94 13.62
C GLN A 67 -5.70 -10.84 15.13
N ALA A 68 -6.66 -10.02 15.56
CA ALA A 68 -7.04 -9.97 16.96
C ALA A 68 -7.66 -11.33 17.37
N PRO A 69 -7.24 -11.93 18.50
CA PRO A 69 -7.92 -13.12 18.99
C PRO A 69 -9.40 -12.80 19.15
N ALA A 70 -10.28 -13.69 18.68
CA ALA A 70 -11.72 -13.55 18.82
C ALA A 70 -12.01 -13.15 20.27
N SER A 71 -12.56 -11.95 20.46
CA SER A 71 -12.92 -11.43 21.77
C SER A 71 -13.67 -12.54 22.50
N THR A 72 -13.06 -13.07 23.56
CA THR A 72 -13.73 -14.07 24.40
C THR A 72 -14.94 -13.38 24.97
N SER A 73 -16.12 -13.70 24.43
CA SER A 73 -17.38 -13.33 25.05
C SER A 73 -17.39 -13.97 26.42
N VAL A 74 -17.22 -13.15 27.45
CA VAL A 74 -17.51 -13.54 28.82
C VAL A 74 -19.03 -13.40 28.95
N GLU A 75 -19.73 -14.54 28.98
CA GLU A 75 -21.11 -14.61 29.51
C GLU A 75 -21.12 -14.32 31.02
#